data_AF-A0A258B7I6-F1
#
_entry.id   AF-A0A258B7I6-F1
#
_cell.length_a   1.000
_cell.length_b   1.000
_cell.length_c   1.000
_cell.angle_alpha   90.00
_cell.angle_beta   90.00
_cell.angle_gamma   90.00
#
_symmetry.space_group_name_H-M   'P 1'
#
loop_
_entity.id
_entity.type
_entity.pdbx_description
1 polymer ?
#
loop_
_entity_poly.entity_id
_entity_poly.type
_entity_poly.pdbx_seq_one_letter_code
_entity_poly.pdbx_strand_id
1 'polypeptide(L)'
;MIKLNTSEVPLVEDIRLLGKILGDIIREQEGDVVYGLVEKIRKLSVSFHRDANQKANHELAKLLKGLSSNQAMKVLRAFTYFSHLANLAEDRHYIRRRLSYERMGSYQDGSISMALKKLHAAGVSNKEISKTLQGSFISPVLTAHPTEVQRTSILEAERDIANLLT
;
A
#
# COMPACT_ATOMS: atom_id res chain seq x y z
N MET A 1 -1.14 23.22 4.05
CA MET A 1 -2.24 22.24 4.14
C MET A 1 -2.40 21.63 2.75
N ILE A 2 -1.94 20.40 2.54
CA ILE A 2 -2.01 19.75 1.21
C ILE A 2 -3.50 19.47 0.97
N LYS A 3 -4.08 20.04 -0.10
CA LYS A 3 -5.42 19.66 -0.56
C LYS A 3 -5.33 18.20 -0.99
N LEU A 4 -5.71 17.29 -0.11
CA LEU A 4 -5.95 15.90 -0.47
C LEU A 4 -7.02 15.92 -1.56
N ASN A 5 -6.75 15.24 -2.67
CA ASN A 5 -7.76 15.02 -3.69
C ASN A 5 -8.92 14.27 -3.01
N THR A 6 -10.18 14.69 -3.18
CA THR A 6 -11.31 14.16 -2.40
C THR A 6 -11.44 12.63 -2.52
N SER A 7 -10.91 12.06 -3.61
CA SER A 7 -10.81 10.62 -3.83
C SER A 7 -9.84 9.90 -2.89
N GLU A 8 -8.83 10.56 -2.34
CA GLU A 8 -7.79 9.95 -1.49
C GLU A 8 -8.16 9.90 0.00
N VAL A 9 -9.25 10.58 0.39
CA VAL A 9 -9.70 10.61 1.80
C VAL A 9 -9.89 9.20 2.37
N PRO A 10 -10.56 8.25 1.69
CA PRO A 10 -10.75 6.90 2.24
C PRO A 10 -9.43 6.15 2.44
N LEU A 11 -8.44 6.34 1.55
CA LEU A 11 -7.12 5.73 1.70
C LEU A 11 -6.42 6.24 2.97
N VAL A 12 -6.46 7.56 3.18
CA VAL A 12 -5.83 8.17 4.36
C VAL A 12 -6.53 7.71 5.65
N GLU A 13 -7.83 7.52 5.63
CA GLU A 13 -8.59 6.99 6.76
C GLU A 13 -8.22 5.54 7.07
N ASP A 14 -8.12 4.68 6.05
CA ASP A 14 -7.70 3.28 6.19
C ASP A 14 -6.27 3.19 6.76
N ILE A 15 -5.32 3.96 6.23
CA ILE A 15 -3.94 4.03 6.75
C ILE A 15 -3.91 4.51 8.22
N ARG A 16 -4.73 5.50 8.57
CA ARG A 16 -4.80 6.00 9.96
C ARG A 16 -5.41 4.98 10.91
N LEU A 17 -6.46 4.29 10.49
CA LEU A 17 -7.11 3.24 11.27
C LEU A 17 -6.13 2.10 11.56
N LEU A 18 -5.52 1.54 10.51
CA LEU A 18 -4.57 0.45 10.63
C LEU A 18 -3.34 0.86 11.45
N GLY A 19 -2.84 2.08 11.22
CA GLY A 19 -1.71 2.60 11.98
C GLY A 19 -2.01 2.82 13.46
N LYS A 20 -3.24 3.22 13.80
CA LYS A 20 -3.68 3.34 15.19
C LYS A 20 -3.75 1.97 15.86
N ILE A 21 -4.39 0.99 15.21
CA ILE A 21 -4.51 -0.38 15.73
C ILE A 21 -3.12 -0.98 15.96
N LEU A 22 -2.21 -0.85 14.99
CA LEU A 22 -0.83 -1.32 15.14
C LEU A 22 -0.11 -0.61 16.30
N GLY A 23 -0.30 0.70 16.46
CA GLY A 23 0.26 1.45 17.57
C GLY A 23 -0.23 0.95 18.94
N ASP A 24 -1.51 0.64 19.06
CA ASP A 24 -2.10 0.08 20.28
C ASP A 24 -1.55 -1.33 20.57
N ILE A 25 -1.42 -2.18 19.55
CA ILE A 25 -0.80 -3.51 19.68
C ILE A 25 0.68 -3.41 20.09
N ILE A 26 1.46 -2.49 19.51
CA ILE A 26 2.86 -2.28 19.90
C ILE A 26 2.94 -1.87 21.37
N ARG A 27 2.04 -0.99 21.83
CA ARG A 27 1.99 -0.59 23.24
C ARG A 27 1.69 -1.77 24.15
N GLU A 28 0.72 -2.62 23.78
CA GLU A 28 0.33 -3.80 24.54
C GLU A 28 1.44 -4.85 24.61
N GLN A 29 2.08 -5.16 23.48
CA GLN A 29 3.03 -6.26 23.36
C GLN A 29 4.46 -5.89 23.76
N GLU A 30 4.88 -4.64 23.50
CA GLU A 30 6.27 -4.20 23.66
C GLU A 30 6.44 -3.05 24.67
N GLY A 31 5.34 -2.50 25.16
CA GLY A 31 5.29 -1.43 26.15
C GLY A 31 5.45 -0.02 25.57
N ASP A 32 5.15 0.98 26.42
CA ASP A 32 5.16 2.41 26.05
C ASP A 32 6.52 2.92 25.59
N VAL A 33 7.61 2.35 26.11
CA VAL A 33 8.97 2.76 25.74
C VAL A 33 9.23 2.48 24.25
N VAL A 34 8.85 1.30 23.77
CA VAL A 34 9.04 0.90 22.37
C VAL A 34 8.08 1.67 21.47
N TYR A 35 6.81 1.79 21.88
CA TYR A 35 5.83 2.61 21.16
C TYR A 35 6.31 4.06 20.99
N GLY A 36 6.78 4.69 22.08
CA GLY A 36 7.30 6.05 22.05
C GLY A 36 8.52 6.21 21.14
N LEU A 37 9.39 5.20 21.10
CA LEU A 37 10.54 5.18 20.20
C LEU A 37 10.11 5.11 18.73
N VAL A 38 9.19 4.22 18.38
CA VAL A 38 8.64 4.09 17.02
C VAL A 38 7.98 5.40 16.58
N GLU A 39 7.15 6.00 17.44
CA GLU A 39 6.49 7.28 17.15
C GLU A 39 7.49 8.43 16.99
N LYS A 40 8.57 8.46 17.78
CA LYS A 40 9.62 9.47 17.66
C LYS A 40 10.32 9.36 16.31
N ILE A 41 10.70 8.13 15.90
CA ILE A 41 11.32 7.88 14.60
C ILE A 41 10.39 8.29 13.46
N ARG A 42 9.10 7.94 13.55
CA ARG A 42 8.09 8.31 12.55
C ARG A 42 7.96 9.82 12.40
N LYS A 43 7.83 10.56 13.51
CA LYS A 43 7.69 12.03 13.51
C LYS A 43 8.91 12.73 12.92
N LEU A 44 10.11 12.30 13.29
CA LEU A 44 11.36 12.84 12.74
C LEU A 44 11.47 12.56 11.23
N SER A 45 11.14 11.34 10.80
CA SER A 45 11.16 10.95 9.39
C SER A 45 10.19 11.79 8.56
N VAL A 46 8.98 12.03 9.06
CA VAL A 46 7.97 12.88 8.39
C VAL A 46 8.43 14.33 8.33
N SER A 47 8.95 14.90 9.43
CA SER A 47 9.41 16.30 9.43
C SER A 47 10.58 16.51 8.46
N PHE A 48 11.50 15.54 8.37
CA PHE A 48 12.57 15.60 7.38
C PHE A 48 12.04 15.56 5.94
N HIS A 49 11.21 14.57 5.59
CA HIS A 49 10.73 14.40 4.21
C HIS A 49 9.77 15.48 3.76
N ARG A 50 8.92 16.00 4.66
CA ARG A 50 7.88 16.96 4.31
C ARG A 50 8.36 18.40 4.38
N ASP A 51 9.18 18.75 5.37
CA ASP A 51 9.56 20.13 5.67
C ASP A 51 11.03 20.42 5.32
N ALA A 52 11.72 19.47 4.68
CA ALA A 52 13.17 19.51 4.39
C ALA A 52 14.02 19.83 5.65
N ASN A 53 13.53 19.41 6.83
CA ASN A 53 14.12 19.78 8.11
C ASN A 53 15.41 18.99 8.40
N GLN A 54 16.56 19.59 8.09
CA GLN A 54 17.86 18.98 8.31
C GLN A 54 18.19 18.71 9.79
N LYS A 55 17.61 19.47 10.73
CA LYS A 55 17.78 19.20 12.16
C LYS A 55 17.09 17.88 12.53
N ALA A 56 15.89 17.63 12.01
CA ALA A 56 15.18 16.37 12.21
C ALA A 56 15.97 15.17 11.65
N ASN A 57 16.65 15.35 10.50
CA ASN A 57 17.53 14.32 9.94
C ASN A 57 18.72 14.00 10.87
N HIS A 58 19.37 15.03 11.42
CA HIS A 58 20.47 14.84 12.36
C HIS A 58 20.02 14.14 13.66
N GLU A 59 18.88 14.55 14.21
CA GLU A 59 18.28 13.91 15.37
C GLU A 59 17.89 12.45 15.12
N LEU A 60 17.31 12.17 13.94
CA LEU A 60 16.97 10.81 13.51
C LEU A 60 18.23 9.95 13.42
N ALA A 61 19.28 10.44 12.76
CA ALA A 61 20.55 9.72 12.63
C ALA A 61 21.19 9.43 14.01
N LYS A 62 21.16 10.40 14.93
CA LYS A 62 21.65 10.22 16.30
C LYS A 62 20.83 9.18 17.06
N LEU A 63 19.49 9.23 16.93
CA LEU A 63 18.58 8.29 17.58
C LEU A 63 18.84 6.86 17.09
N LEU A 64 18.93 6.66 15.78
CA LEU A 64 19.18 5.34 15.18
C LEU A 64 20.54 4.76 15.58
N LYS A 65 21.59 5.59 15.63
CA LYS A 65 22.92 5.17 16.10
C LYS A 65 22.95 4.76 17.58
N GLY A 66 22.03 5.30 18.38
CA GLY A 66 21.94 5.01 19.82
C GLY A 66 21.09 3.80 20.17
N LEU A 67 20.49 3.12 19.19
CA LEU A 67 19.63 1.96 19.47
C LEU A 67 20.46 0.75 19.88
N SER A 68 20.03 0.08 20.95
CA SER A 68 20.47 -1.29 21.22
C SER A 68 19.95 -2.23 20.12
N SER A 69 20.63 -3.36 19.90
CA SER A 69 20.19 -4.36 18.91
C SER A 69 18.77 -4.86 19.14
N ASN A 70 18.34 -4.98 20.41
CA ASN A 70 16.97 -5.39 20.75
C ASN A 70 15.95 -4.32 20.36
N GLN A 71 16.22 -3.04 20.68
CA GLN A 71 15.36 -1.93 20.27
C GLN A 71 15.29 -1.81 18.75
N ALA A 72 16.44 -1.93 18.07
CA ALA A 72 16.50 -1.88 16.62
C ALA A 72 15.63 -2.97 15.96
N MET A 73 15.65 -4.20 16.50
CA MET A 73 14.82 -5.29 15.99
C MET A 73 13.32 -5.02 16.17
N LYS A 74 12.89 -4.51 17.34
CA LYS A 74 11.49 -4.17 17.61
C LYS A 74 10.99 -3.03 16.72
N VAL A 75 11.81 -1.97 16.59
CA VAL A 75 11.54 -0.84 15.72
C VAL A 75 11.43 -1.28 14.26
N LEU A 76 12.39 -2.09 13.79
CA LEU A 76 12.38 -2.62 12.43
C LEU A 76 11.08 -3.38 12.14
N ARG A 77 10.69 -4.32 13.01
CA ARG A 77 9.44 -5.08 12.88
C ARG A 77 8.22 -4.17 12.82
N ALA A 78 8.15 -3.18 13.71
CA ALA A 78 7.05 -2.21 13.69
C ALA A 78 6.94 -1.51 12.33
N PHE A 79 8.05 -0.99 11.79
CA PHE A 79 8.05 -0.33 10.48
C PHE A 79 7.76 -1.28 9.32
N THR A 80 8.22 -2.54 9.39
CA THR A 80 7.84 -3.58 8.43
C THR A 80 6.32 -3.79 8.41
N TYR A 81 5.69 -3.92 9.58
CA TYR A 81 4.23 -4.07 9.65
C TYR A 81 3.48 -2.81 9.21
N PHE A 82 3.97 -1.61 9.54
CA PHE A 82 3.41 -0.37 9.00
C PHE A 82 3.45 -0.35 7.47
N SER A 83 4.57 -0.78 6.87
CA SER A 83 4.70 -0.83 5.40
C SER A 83 3.72 -1.83 4.79
N HIS A 84 3.58 -3.02 5.36
CA HIS A 84 2.62 -4.02 4.90
C HIS A 84 1.18 -3.50 4.97
N LEU A 85 0.78 -2.90 6.09
CA LEU A 85 -0.57 -2.35 6.26
C LEU A 85 -0.85 -1.15 5.36
N ALA A 86 0.15 -0.31 5.09
CA ALA A 86 0.01 0.81 4.15
C ALA A 86 -0.21 0.31 2.72
N ASN A 87 0.58 -0.67 2.28
CA ASN A 87 0.41 -1.29 0.96
C ASN A 87 -0.97 -1.95 0.84
N LEU A 88 -1.42 -2.65 1.88
CA LEU A 88 -2.74 -3.26 1.93
C LEU A 88 -3.87 -2.23 1.76
N ALA A 89 -3.78 -1.10 2.45
CA ALA A 89 -4.76 -0.01 2.34
C ALA A 89 -4.75 0.60 0.93
N GLU A 90 -3.58 0.77 0.33
CA GLU A 90 -3.44 1.26 -1.05
C GLU A 90 -4.07 0.31 -2.07
N ASP A 91 -3.80 -1.00 -1.97
CA ASP A 91 -4.39 -2.02 -2.83
C ASP A 91 -5.92 -2.05 -2.71
N ARG A 92 -6.45 -1.95 -1.48
CA ARG A 92 -7.90 -1.88 -1.25
C ARG A 92 -8.51 -0.61 -1.81
N HIS A 93 -7.85 0.52 -1.62
CA HIS A 93 -8.28 1.78 -2.19
C HIS A 93 -8.32 1.73 -3.72
N TYR A 94 -7.29 1.14 -4.35
CA TYR A 94 -7.23 0.96 -5.80
C TYR A 94 -8.42 0.15 -6.32
N ILE A 95 -8.73 -0.99 -5.68
CA ILE A 95 -9.88 -1.83 -6.03
C ILE A 95 -11.19 -1.05 -5.86
N ARG A 96 -11.39 -0.38 -4.71
CA ARG A 96 -12.60 0.42 -4.41
C ARG A 96 -12.82 1.49 -5.48
N ARG A 97 -11.75 2.19 -5.87
CA ARG A 97 -11.78 3.23 -6.90
C ARG A 97 -12.09 2.66 -8.28
N ARG A 98 -11.47 1.54 -8.67
CA ARG A 98 -11.76 0.85 -9.94
C ARG A 98 -13.24 0.47 -10.05
N LEU A 99 -13.79 -0.18 -9.02
CA LEU A 99 -15.20 -0.59 -8.98
C LEU A 99 -16.16 0.61 -9.02
N SER A 100 -15.80 1.72 -8.36
CA SER A 100 -16.61 2.94 -8.42
C SER A 100 -16.68 3.52 -9.83
N TYR A 101 -15.55 3.60 -10.54
CA TYR A 101 -15.53 4.09 -11.93
C TYR A 101 -16.28 3.16 -12.89
N GLU A 102 -16.12 1.84 -12.75
CA GLU A 102 -16.86 0.85 -13.53
C GLU A 102 -18.38 1.02 -13.37
N ARG A 103 -18.88 1.21 -12.13
CA ARG A 103 -20.31 1.46 -11.87
C ARG A 103 -20.82 2.77 -12.49
N MET A 104 -19.96 3.77 -12.63
CA MET A 104 -20.29 5.03 -13.29
C MET A 104 -20.18 4.96 -14.82
N GLY A 105 -19.85 3.80 -15.40
CA GLY A 105 -19.63 3.63 -16.84
C GLY A 105 -18.36 4.34 -17.36
N SER A 106 -17.52 4.84 -16.43
CA SER A 106 -16.24 5.47 -16.73
C SER A 106 -15.16 4.38 -16.74
N TYR A 107 -14.93 3.81 -17.91
CA TYR A 107 -13.90 2.78 -18.07
C TYR A 107 -12.54 3.46 -18.18
N GLN A 108 -11.61 3.13 -17.28
CA GLN A 108 -10.24 3.65 -17.33
C GLN A 108 -9.49 3.11 -18.55
N ASP A 109 -8.52 3.87 -19.04
CA ASP A 109 -7.58 3.37 -20.04
C ASP A 109 -6.84 2.13 -19.50
N GLY A 110 -6.73 1.08 -20.33
CA GLY A 110 -6.21 -0.23 -19.93
C GLY A 110 -7.28 -1.25 -19.49
N SER A 111 -8.55 -0.85 -19.31
CA SER A 111 -9.65 -1.79 -19.07
C SER A 111 -10.11 -2.51 -20.35
N ILE A 112 -10.62 -3.73 -20.21
CA ILE A 112 -11.17 -4.53 -21.33
C ILE A 112 -12.28 -3.75 -22.05
N SER A 113 -13.22 -3.15 -21.30
CA SER A 113 -14.32 -2.38 -21.87
C SER A 113 -13.84 -1.18 -22.70
N MET A 114 -12.80 -0.46 -22.23
CA MET A 114 -12.22 0.65 -23.00
C MET A 114 -11.50 0.14 -24.25
N ALA A 115 -10.77 -0.98 -24.16
CA ALA A 115 -10.13 -1.61 -25.32
C ALA A 115 -11.16 -2.00 -26.39
N LEU A 116 -12.27 -2.64 -25.99
CA LEU A 116 -13.36 -2.99 -26.90
C LEU A 116 -14.01 -1.75 -27.53
N LYS A 117 -14.23 -0.67 -26.76
CA LYS A 117 -14.74 0.60 -27.29
C LYS A 117 -13.80 1.19 -28.34
N LYS A 118 -12.48 1.18 -28.09
CA LYS A 118 -11.47 1.68 -29.04
C LYS A 118 -11.43 0.85 -30.32
N LEU A 119 -11.51 -0.48 -30.21
CA LEU A 119 -11.57 -1.40 -31.36
C LEU A 119 -12.83 -1.16 -32.20
N HIS A 120 -13.98 -1.00 -31.56
CA HIS A 120 -15.23 -0.69 -32.24
C HIS A 120 -15.17 0.68 -32.94
N ALA A 121 -14.64 1.71 -32.28
CA ALA A 121 -14.46 3.04 -32.88
C ALA A 121 -13.48 3.04 -34.08
N ALA A 122 -12.52 2.11 -34.09
CA ALA A 122 -11.61 1.88 -35.21
C ALA A 122 -12.21 1.00 -36.32
N GLY A 123 -13.47 0.57 -36.21
CA GLY A 123 -14.15 -0.24 -37.21
C GLY A 123 -13.78 -1.73 -37.20
N VAL A 124 -13.11 -2.23 -36.15
CA VAL A 124 -12.75 -3.64 -36.03
C VAL A 124 -14.01 -4.45 -35.69
N SER A 125 -14.29 -5.50 -36.47
CA SER A 125 -15.50 -6.30 -36.29
C SER A 125 -15.39 -7.26 -35.10
N ASN A 126 -16.52 -7.59 -34.47
CA ASN A 126 -16.59 -8.60 -33.41
C ASN A 126 -16.01 -9.97 -33.84
N LYS A 127 -16.15 -10.31 -35.14
CA LYS A 127 -15.60 -11.56 -35.71
C LYS A 127 -14.08 -11.55 -35.70
N GLU A 128 -13.45 -10.43 -36.06
CA GLU A 128 -11.99 -10.28 -36.02
C GLU A 128 -11.46 -10.29 -34.59
N ILE A 129 -12.14 -9.61 -33.66
CA ILE A 129 -11.79 -9.63 -32.24
C ILE A 129 -11.84 -11.06 -31.71
N SER A 130 -12.96 -11.77 -31.94
CA SER A 130 -13.13 -13.16 -31.47
C SER A 130 -12.07 -14.09 -32.06
N LYS A 131 -11.81 -14.00 -33.38
CA LYS A 131 -10.79 -14.81 -34.04
C LYS A 131 -9.39 -14.55 -33.46
N THR A 132 -9.07 -13.29 -33.15
CA THR A 132 -7.79 -12.93 -32.54
C THR A 132 -7.68 -13.52 -31.13
N LEU A 133 -8.70 -13.34 -30.30
CA LEU A 133 -8.71 -13.87 -28.93
C LEU A 133 -8.63 -15.39 -28.86
N GLN A 134 -9.20 -16.12 -29.83
CA GLN A 134 -9.09 -17.58 -29.92
C GLN A 134 -7.66 -18.09 -30.08
N GLY A 135 -6.79 -17.31 -30.73
CA GLY A 135 -5.37 -17.64 -30.90
C GLY A 135 -4.44 -16.98 -29.88
N SER A 136 -4.97 -16.12 -29.00
CA SER A 136 -4.18 -15.38 -28.02
C SER A 136 -3.85 -16.24 -26.80
N PHE A 137 -2.61 -16.14 -26.33
CA PHE A 137 -2.15 -16.83 -25.13
C PHE A 137 -1.41 -15.86 -24.21
N ILE A 138 -1.76 -15.88 -22.92
CA ILE A 138 -1.09 -15.11 -21.88
C ILE A 138 -0.46 -16.12 -20.92
N SER A 139 0.86 -16.10 -20.80
CA SER A 139 1.62 -16.97 -19.89
C SER A 139 2.42 -16.13 -18.90
N PRO A 140 1.86 -15.79 -17.74
CA PRO A 140 2.61 -15.11 -16.70
C PRO A 140 3.73 -16.05 -16.22
N VAL A 141 4.98 -15.59 -16.33
CA VAL A 141 6.13 -16.30 -15.75
C VAL A 141 6.42 -15.68 -14.40
N LEU A 142 6.10 -16.41 -13.34
CA LEU A 142 6.45 -16.01 -11.99
C LEU A 142 7.96 -16.20 -11.82
N THR A 143 8.65 -15.11 -11.54
CA THR A 143 10.07 -15.13 -11.18
C THR A 143 10.18 -14.91 -9.68
N ALA A 144 11.21 -15.49 -9.06
CA ALA A 144 11.49 -15.19 -7.66
C ALA A 144 11.84 -13.71 -7.55
N HIS A 145 11.17 -12.98 -6.66
CA HIS A 145 11.61 -11.64 -6.31
C HIS A 145 12.85 -11.79 -5.39
N PRO A 146 14.01 -11.24 -5.75
CA PRO A 146 15.29 -11.56 -5.12
C PRO A 146 15.39 -11.12 -3.64
N THR A 147 14.45 -10.31 -3.15
CA THR A 147 14.50 -9.72 -1.79
C THR A 147 13.22 -9.89 -0.98
N GLU A 148 12.14 -10.44 -1.53
CA GLU A 148 10.83 -10.50 -0.84
C GLU A 148 10.32 -11.94 -0.77
N VAL A 149 10.92 -12.74 0.11
CA VAL A 149 10.30 -13.99 0.56
C VAL A 149 9.32 -13.63 1.69
N GLN A 150 8.11 -13.21 1.33
CA GLN A 150 7.02 -13.08 2.30
C GLN A 150 6.52 -14.48 2.69
N ARG A 151 6.37 -14.72 4.00
CA ARG A 151 5.80 -15.97 4.50
C ARG A 151 4.31 -16.05 4.13
N THR A 152 3.85 -17.21 3.68
CA THR A 152 2.43 -17.45 3.35
C THR A 152 1.48 -17.04 4.48
N SER A 153 1.84 -17.30 5.74
CA SER A 153 1.03 -16.90 6.90
C SER A 153 0.81 -15.40 7.02
N ILE A 154 1.79 -14.57 6.59
CA ILE A 154 1.67 -13.11 6.59
C ILE A 154 0.69 -12.70 5.49
N LEU A 155 0.81 -13.28 4.29
CA LEU A 155 -0.08 -13.02 3.17
C LEU A 155 -1.55 -13.37 3.51
N GLU A 156 -1.78 -14.46 4.23
CA GLU A 156 -3.10 -14.87 4.68
C GLU A 156 -3.69 -13.86 5.68
N ALA A 157 -2.92 -13.47 6.69
CA ALA A 157 -3.35 -12.45 7.65
C ALA A 157 -3.65 -11.10 6.98
N GLU A 158 -2.81 -10.67 6.03
CA GLU A 158 -3.04 -9.45 5.24
C GLU A 158 -4.35 -9.54 4.45
N ARG A 159 -4.64 -10.69 3.81
CA ARG A 159 -5.91 -10.90 3.09
C ARG A 159 -7.12 -10.82 4.00
N ASP A 160 -7.04 -11.40 5.20
CA ASP A 160 -8.14 -11.36 6.17
C ASP A 160 -8.42 -9.93 6.62
N ILE A 161 -7.37 -9.16 6.95
CA ILE A 161 -7.49 -7.73 7.27
C ILE A 161 -8.09 -6.98 6.07
N ALA A 162 -7.63 -7.26 4.85
CA ALA A 162 -8.16 -6.65 3.65
C ALA A 162 -9.68 -6.84 3.55
N ASN A 163 -10.18 -8.04 3.84
CA ASN A 163 -11.61 -8.38 3.73
C ASN A 163 -12.48 -7.63 4.74
N LEU A 164 -11.89 -7.12 5.82
CA LEU A 164 -12.55 -6.31 6.82
C LEU A 164 -12.54 -4.81 6.50
N LEU A 165 -11.66 -4.35 5.61
CA LEU A 165 -11.62 -2.98 5.11
C LEU A 165 -12.66 -2.80 4.00
N THR A 166 -13.78 -2.16 4.31
CA THR A 166 -14.91 -1.89 3.39
C THR A 166 -14.72 -0.60 2.62
#